data_AF-A0A9E6APH9-F1
#
_entry.id   AF-A0A9E6APH9-F1
#
_cell.length_a   1.000
_cell.length_b   1.000
_cell.length_c   1.000
_cell.angle_alpha   90.00
_cell.angle_beta   90.00
_cell.angle_gamma   90.00
#
_symmetry.space_group_name_H-M   'P 1'
#
loop_
_entity.id
_entity.type
_entity.pdbx_description
1 polymer ?
#
loop_
_entity_poly.entity_id
_entity_poly.type
_entity_poly.pdbx_seq_one_letter_code
_entity_poly.pdbx_strand_id
1 'polypeptide(L)'
;MIIPSTYYSLLSFLIAGIASFCVYNVIDLPFAQILIAFAPGGVEAMIAMALLLNIDPTFVAAHHIMRLFILIGLIPYFMWRAKHK
;
A
#
# COMPACT_ATOMS: atom_id res chain seq x y z
N MET A 1 -12.11 -8.26 -21.10
CA MET A 1 -10.77 -7.82 -20.63
C MET A 1 -10.78 -7.20 -19.22
N ILE A 2 -11.84 -7.36 -18.41
CA ILE A 2 -11.94 -6.85 -17.03
C ILE A 2 -11.69 -7.97 -16.00
N ILE A 3 -12.01 -9.20 -16.37
CA ILE A 3 -11.93 -10.39 -15.49
C ILE A 3 -10.50 -10.64 -14.96
N PRO A 4 -9.41 -10.40 -15.74
CA PRO A 4 -8.07 -10.66 -15.23
C PRO A 4 -7.49 -9.61 -14.26
N SER A 5 -7.87 -8.35 -14.34
CA SER A 5 -7.31 -7.34 -13.44
C SER A 5 -7.99 -7.34 -12.07
N THR A 6 -9.29 -7.66 -12.03
CA THR A 6 -10.06 -7.70 -10.78
C THR A 6 -9.51 -8.72 -9.79
N TYR A 7 -9.03 -9.89 -10.24
CA TYR A 7 -8.51 -10.89 -9.29
C TYR A 7 -7.23 -10.43 -8.59
N TYR A 8 -6.35 -9.70 -9.28
CA TYR A 8 -5.15 -9.15 -8.67
C TYR A 8 -5.49 -8.05 -7.66
N SER A 9 -6.46 -7.19 -7.97
CA SER A 9 -6.93 -6.15 -7.04
C SER A 9 -7.54 -6.76 -5.77
N LEU A 10 -8.34 -7.82 -5.90
CA LEU A 10 -8.89 -8.54 -4.74
C LEU A 10 -7.79 -9.21 -3.93
N LEU A 11 -6.85 -9.88 -4.59
CA LEU A 11 -5.73 -10.55 -3.91
C LEU A 11 -4.85 -9.54 -3.16
N SER A 12 -4.50 -8.42 -3.78
CA SER A 12 -3.72 -7.36 -3.13
C SER A 12 -4.45 -6.75 -1.93
N PHE A 13 -5.77 -6.59 -2.00
CA PHE A 13 -6.57 -6.11 -0.88
C PHE A 13 -6.59 -7.13 0.28
N LEU A 14 -6.72 -8.42 -0.02
CA LEU A 14 -6.63 -9.48 0.99
C LEU A 14 -5.26 -9.50 1.68
N ILE A 15 -4.18 -9.39 0.90
CA ILE A 15 -2.81 -9.33 1.43
C ILE A 15 -2.64 -8.09 2.32
N ALA A 16 -3.14 -6.92 1.87
CA ALA A 16 -3.11 -5.69 2.66
C ALA A 16 -3.87 -5.85 3.99
N GLY A 17 -5.03 -6.49 3.99
CA GLY A 17 -5.80 -6.77 5.20
C GLY A 17 -5.05 -7.66 6.19
N ILE A 18 -4.45 -8.76 5.70
CA ILE A 18 -3.65 -9.67 6.53
C ILE A 18 -2.41 -8.95 7.10
N ALA A 19 -1.68 -8.22 6.26
CA ALA A 19 -0.52 -7.45 6.68
C ALA A 19 -0.89 -6.39 7.74
N SER A 20 -2.00 -5.68 7.54
CA SER A 20 -2.50 -4.69 8.49
C SER A 20 -2.85 -5.31 9.83
N PHE A 21 -3.47 -6.50 9.81
CA PHE A 21 -3.78 -7.24 11.03
C PHE A 21 -2.51 -7.64 11.78
N CYS A 22 -1.49 -8.16 11.08
CA CYS A 22 -0.21 -8.48 11.72
C CYS A 22 0.46 -7.24 12.34
N VAL A 23 0.46 -6.11 11.62
CA VAL A 23 1.08 -4.86 12.07
C VAL A 23 0.33 -4.24 13.25
N TYR A 24 -1.00 -4.32 13.26
CA TYR A 24 -1.83 -3.86 14.37
C TYR A 24 -1.51 -4.56 15.70
N ASN A 25 -1.06 -5.81 15.67
CA ASN A 25 -0.63 -6.52 16.87
C ASN A 25 0.73 -6.07 17.41
N VAL A 26 1.49 -5.29 16.63
CA VAL A 26 2.86 -4.85 16.96
C VAL A 26 2.92 -3.34 17.20
N ILE A 27 2.03 -2.57 16.57
CA ILE A 27 2.00 -1.12 16.61
C ILE A 27 0.71 -0.66 17.33
N ASP A 28 0.86 0.18 18.35
CA ASP A 28 -0.24 0.83 19.08
C ASP A 28 -0.90 1.96 18.26
N LEU A 29 -1.40 1.64 17.07
CA LEU A 29 -2.16 2.55 16.22
C LEU A 29 -3.56 1.98 15.90
N PRO A 30 -4.56 2.83 15.63
CA PRO A 30 -5.90 2.36 15.26
C PRO A 30 -5.85 1.46 14.02
N PHE A 31 -6.58 0.33 14.07
CA PHE A 31 -6.62 -0.62 12.94
C PHE A 31 -7.02 0.05 11.62
N ALA A 32 -7.97 0.98 11.64
CA ALA A 32 -8.40 1.73 10.46
C ALA A 32 -7.26 2.54 9.83
N GLN A 33 -6.39 3.15 10.65
CA GLN A 33 -5.24 3.91 10.17
C GLN A 33 -4.20 3.01 9.50
N ILE A 34 -3.92 1.85 10.11
CA ILE A 34 -3.00 0.86 9.55
C ILE A 34 -3.57 0.29 8.25
N LEU A 35 -4.85 -0.10 8.25
CA LEU A 35 -5.52 -0.65 7.07
C LEU A 35 -5.46 0.29 5.87
N ILE A 36 -5.72 1.58 6.07
CA ILE A 36 -5.67 2.58 5.00
C ILE A 36 -4.23 2.82 4.53
N ALA A 37 -3.25 2.79 5.44
CA ALA A 37 -1.85 2.93 5.06
C ALA A 37 -1.34 1.75 4.20
N PHE A 38 -1.88 0.55 4.40
CA PHE A 38 -1.53 -0.66 3.64
C PHE A 38 -2.42 -0.91 2.42
N ALA A 39 -3.62 -0.31 2.39
CA ALA A 39 -4.56 -0.51 1.30
C ALA A 39 -3.96 -0.12 -0.06
N PRO A 40 -4.20 -0.93 -1.12
CA PRO A 40 -3.77 -0.57 -2.46
C PRO A 40 -4.60 0.62 -2.97
N GLY A 41 -3.94 1.63 -3.55
CA GLY A 41 -4.61 2.82 -4.06
C GLY A 41 -3.64 3.94 -4.44
N GLY A 42 -4.21 5.04 -4.93
CA GLY A 42 -3.48 6.28 -5.18
C GLY A 42 -3.21 7.06 -3.88
N VAL A 43 -2.04 7.68 -3.78
CA VAL A 43 -1.60 8.41 -2.57
C VAL A 43 -2.59 9.51 -2.19
N GLU A 44 -3.03 10.31 -3.15
CA GLU A 44 -3.99 11.41 -2.93
C GLU A 44 -5.31 10.92 -2.35
N ALA A 45 -5.87 9.84 -2.91
CA ALA A 45 -7.14 9.28 -2.46
C ALA A 45 -7.04 8.72 -1.03
N MET A 46 -5.93 8.08 -0.67
CA MET A 46 -5.75 7.53 0.68
C MET A 46 -5.50 8.62 1.72
N ILE A 47 -4.79 9.69 1.35
CA ILE A 47 -4.64 10.88 2.21
C ILE A 47 -5.99 11.56 2.43
N ALA A 48 -6.79 11.72 1.38
CA ALA A 48 -8.15 12.25 1.50
C ALA A 48 -9.01 11.36 2.41
N MET A 49 -8.94 10.04 2.26
CA MET A 49 -9.64 9.10 3.15
C MET A 49 -9.20 9.23 4.61
N ALA A 50 -7.90 9.43 4.85
CA ALA A 50 -7.35 9.63 6.18
C ALA A 50 -7.93 10.89 6.86
N LEU A 51 -7.99 11.99 6.11
CA LEU A 51 -8.62 13.24 6.55
C LEU A 51 -10.11 13.04 6.86
N LEU A 52 -10.84 12.35 5.99
CA LEU A 52 -12.27 12.07 6.17
C LEU A 52 -12.57 11.25 7.42
N LEU A 53 -11.69 10.30 7.75
CA LEU A 53 -11.83 9.44 8.92
C LEU A 53 -11.20 10.03 10.19
N ASN A 54 -10.68 11.26 10.15
CA ASN A 54 -9.99 11.91 11.25
C ASN A 54 -8.82 11.08 11.81
N ILE A 55 -8.10 10.38 10.94
CA ILE A 55 -6.87 9.65 11.26
C ILE A 55 -5.65 10.41 10.71
N ASP A 56 -4.46 10.11 11.22
CA ASP A 56 -3.24 10.84 10.84
C ASP A 56 -2.89 10.66 9.33
N PRO A 57 -3.04 11.72 8.50
CA PRO A 57 -2.72 11.66 7.08
C PRO A 57 -1.22 11.58 6.83
N THR A 58 -0.39 12.06 7.77
CA THR A 58 1.08 12.05 7.64
C THR A 58 1.61 10.63 7.67
N PHE A 59 1.10 9.79 8.57
CA PHE A 59 1.44 8.37 8.62
C PHE A 59 1.08 7.62 7.32
N VAL A 60 -0.13 7.86 6.80
CA VAL A 60 -0.63 7.24 5.57
C VAL A 60 0.19 7.68 4.36
N ALA A 61 0.48 8.98 4.25
CA ALA A 61 1.31 9.56 3.21
C ALA A 61 2.73 8.98 3.24
N ALA A 62 3.36 8.89 4.41
CA ALA A 62 4.71 8.36 4.57
C ALA A 62 4.80 6.90 4.08
N HIS A 63 3.85 6.04 4.45
CA HIS A 63 3.80 4.65 3.98
C HIS A 63 3.67 4.54 2.46
N HIS A 64 2.81 5.37 1.88
CA HIS A 64 2.57 5.40 0.44
C HIS A 64 3.79 5.90 -0.34
N ILE A 65 4.44 6.97 0.16
CA ILE A 65 5.65 7.53 -0.43
C ILE A 65 6.82 6.54 -0.34
N MET A 66 6.99 5.85 0.80
CA MET A 66 7.99 4.79 0.96
C MET A 66 7.84 3.71 -0.10
N ARG A 67 6.61 3.27 -0.38
CA ARG A 67 6.33 2.31 -1.45
C ARG A 67 6.77 2.84 -2.82
N LEU A 68 6.51 4.11 -3.13
CA LEU A 68 6.95 4.72 -4.39
C LEU A 68 8.47 4.75 -4.49
N PHE A 69 9.18 5.15 -3.44
CA PHE A 69 10.66 5.14 -3.42
C PHE A 69 11.21 3.72 -3.65
N ILE A 70 10.64 2.72 -2.98
CA ILE A 70 11.01 1.31 -3.18
C ILE A 70 10.79 0.91 -4.64
N LEU A 71 9.63 1.20 -5.22
CA LEU A 71 9.32 0.84 -6.61
C LEU A 71 10.25 1.55 -7.61
N ILE A 72 10.57 2.82 -7.38
CA ILE A 72 11.48 3.61 -8.22
C ILE A 72 12.87 2.97 -8.27
N GLY A 73 13.36 2.39 -7.17
CA GLY A 73 14.64 1.67 -7.15
C GLY A 73 14.54 0.23 -7.66
N LEU A 74 13.48 -0.47 -7.26
CA LEU A 74 13.35 -1.92 -7.46
C LEU A 74 12.97 -2.29 -8.89
N ILE A 75 12.10 -1.52 -9.53
CA ILE A 75 11.68 -1.74 -10.93
C ILE A 75 12.88 -1.68 -11.90
N PRO A 76 13.70 -0.60 -11.93
CA PRO A 76 14.84 -0.56 -12.83
C PRO A 76 15.89 -1.62 -12.47
N TYR A 77 16.07 -1.95 -11.19
CA TYR A 77 16.97 -3.03 -10.77
C TYR A 77 16.56 -4.38 -11.38
N PHE A 78 15.28 -4.76 -11.28
CA PHE A 78 14.80 -6.01 -11.89
C PHE A 78 14.83 -5.96 -13.41
N MET A 79 14.49 -4.83 -14.02
CA MET A 79 14.55 -4.67 -15.47
C MET A 79 15.98 -4.77 -16.01
N TRP A 80 16.96 -4.21 -15.29
CA TRP A 80 18.38 -4.35 -15.61
C TRP A 80 18.83 -5.81 -15.51
N ARG A 81 18.43 -6.53 -14.45
CA ARG A 81 18.72 -7.96 -14.28
C ARG A 81 18.08 -8.84 -15.37
N ALA A 82 16.88 -8.50 -15.82
CA ALA A 82 16.17 -9.24 -16.87
C ALA A 82 16.81 -9.05 -18.25
N LYS A 83 17.42 -7.89 -18.52
CA LYS A 83 18.11 -7.60 -19.79
C LYS A 83 19.54 -8.21 -19.86
N HIS A 84 20.11 -8.64 -18.74
CA HIS A 84 21.45 -9.24 -18.66
C HIS A 84 21.42 -10.75 -18.37
N LYS A 85 20.26 -11.39 -18.54
CA LYS A 85 20.11 -12.82 -18.79
C LYS A 85 19.78 -13.02 -20.26
#